data_AF-A0A7Y6ZK54-F1
#
_entry.id   AF-A0A7Y6ZK54-F1
#
_cell.length_a   1.000
_cell.length_b   1.000
_cell.length_c   1.000
_cell.angle_alpha   90.00
_cell.angle_beta   90.00
_cell.angle_gamma   90.00
#
_symmetry.space_group_name_H-M   'P 1'
#
loop_
_entity.id
_entity.type
_entity.pdbx_description
1 polymer ?
#
loop_
_entity_poly.entity_id
_entity_poly.type
_entity_poly.pdbx_seq_one_letter_code
_entity_poly.pdbx_strand_id
1 'polypeptide(L)'
;MNWSKVIDNSIEVLQKSDRGIVLMDMYNNILTPEEAAFNKISVTPYNALKFIQQQFAMLGFDVSKKENRIKMIALLEELDRLSIQRLNF
;
A
#
# COMPACT_ATOMS: atom_id res chain seq x y z
N MET A 1 5.85 -14.77 -3.01
CA MET A 1 5.84 -13.39 -2.44
C MET A 1 6.04 -12.42 -3.59
N ASN A 2 5.09 -11.51 -3.84
CA ASN A 2 5.19 -10.52 -4.91
C ASN A 2 5.15 -9.12 -4.30
N TRP A 3 6.34 -8.53 -4.11
CA TRP A 3 6.52 -7.21 -3.53
C TRP A 3 5.92 -6.11 -4.40
N SER A 4 6.04 -6.21 -5.73
CA SER A 4 5.42 -5.27 -6.67
C SER A 4 3.91 -5.21 -6.42
N LYS A 5 3.26 -6.38 -6.38
CA LYS A 5 1.82 -6.45 -6.15
C LYS A 5 1.39 -5.80 -4.84
N VAL A 6 2.15 -5.97 -3.75
CA VAL A 6 1.81 -5.34 -2.45
C VAL A 6 2.00 -3.83 -2.50
N ILE A 7 3.03 -3.33 -3.19
CA ILE A 7 3.25 -1.91 -3.39
C ILE A 7 2.12 -1.32 -4.25
N ASP A 8 1.82 -1.94 -5.39
CA ASP A 8 0.75 -1.52 -6.31
C ASP A 8 -0.61 -1.47 -5.60
N ASN A 9 -0.97 -2.53 -4.88
CA ASN A 9 -2.19 -2.58 -4.08
C ASN A 9 -2.20 -1.50 -3.00
N SER A 10 -1.08 -1.23 -2.34
CA SER A 10 -1.00 -0.20 -1.30
C SER A 10 -1.20 1.20 -1.86
N ILE A 11 -0.68 1.47 -3.07
CA ILE A 11 -0.91 2.72 -3.79
C ILE A 11 -2.39 2.85 -4.16
N GLU A 12 -3.01 1.78 -4.68
CA GLU A 12 -4.44 1.75 -5.00
C GLU A 12 -5.30 2.03 -3.76
N VAL A 13 -4.99 1.39 -2.63
CA VAL A 13 -5.67 1.63 -1.34
C VAL A 13 -5.60 3.10 -0.96
N LEU A 14 -4.43 3.73 -1.06
CA LEU A 14 -4.25 5.14 -0.73
C LEU A 14 -5.04 6.06 -1.67
N GLN A 15 -5.04 5.76 -2.97
CA GLN A 15 -5.78 6.53 -3.98
C GLN A 15 -7.29 6.45 -3.80
N LYS A 16 -7.80 5.28 -3.43
CA LYS A 16 -9.24 5.07 -3.14
C LYS A 16 -9.62 5.44 -1.71
N SER A 17 -8.65 5.78 -0.85
CA SER A 17 -8.94 6.15 0.54
C SER A 17 -9.49 7.57 0.63
N ASP A 18 -10.58 7.73 1.38
CA ASP A 18 -11.06 9.04 1.81
C ASP A 18 -10.82 9.17 3.31
N ARG A 19 -10.03 10.19 3.70
CA ARG A 19 -9.64 10.47 5.10
C ARG A 19 -9.06 9.24 5.84
N GLY A 20 -8.35 8.38 5.13
CA GLY A 20 -7.73 7.16 5.68
C GLY A 20 -8.69 5.97 5.85
N ILE A 21 -9.88 6.03 5.27
CA ILE A 21 -10.86 4.95 5.22
C ILE A 21 -11.00 4.48 3.78
N VAL A 22 -11.07 3.16 3.57
CA VAL A 22 -11.48 2.54 2.31
C VAL A 22 -12.74 1.73 2.50
N LEU A 23 -13.53 1.56 1.45
CA LEU A 23 -14.72 0.71 1.48
C LEU A 23 -14.39 -0.65 0.86
N MET A 24 -14.74 -1.71 1.58
CA MET A 24 -14.50 -3.09 1.13
C MET A 24 -15.83 -3.83 0.96
N ASP A 25 -15.96 -4.57 -0.13
CA ASP A 25 -17.07 -5.51 -0.31
C ASP A 25 -16.85 -6.82 0.49
N MET A 26 -17.81 -7.74 0.41
CA MET A 26 -17.73 -9.05 1.07
C MET A 26 -16.60 -9.97 0.56
N TYR A 27 -16.00 -9.64 -0.59
CA TYR A 27 -14.91 -10.38 -1.22
C TYR A 27 -13.55 -9.69 -1.03
N ASN A 28 -13.48 -8.64 -0.20
CA ASN A 28 -12.30 -7.81 0.06
C ASN A 28 -11.83 -6.96 -1.13
N ASN A 29 -12.69 -6.68 -2.11
CA ASN A 29 -12.38 -5.71 -3.15
C ASN A 29 -12.54 -4.29 -2.61
N ILE A 30 -11.60 -3.42 -2.95
CA ILE A 30 -11.63 -2.01 -2.55
C ILE A 30 -12.40 -1.20 -3.60
N LEU A 31 -13.45 -0.54 -3.12
CA LEU A 31 -14.37 0.25 -3.91
C LEU A 31 -14.38 1.69 -3.43
N THR A 32 -14.65 2.61 -4.36
CA THR A 32 -15.02 3.99 -4.04
C THR A 32 -16.46 4.05 -3.53
N PRO A 33 -16.83 5.09 -2.75
CA PRO A 33 -18.22 5.33 -2.35
C PRO A 33 -19.19 5.36 -3.53
N GLU A 34 -18.78 5.97 -4.64
CA GLU A 34 -19.57 6.11 -5.86
C GLU A 34 -19.83 4.75 -6.52
N GLU A 35 -18.80 3.92 -6.66
CA GLU A 35 -18.92 2.56 -7.22
C GLU A 35 -19.83 1.68 -6.36
N ALA A 36 -19.70 1.75 -5.03
CA ALA A 36 -20.52 0.99 -4.10
C ALA A 36 -22.00 1.41 -4.19
N ALA A 37 -22.27 2.72 -4.21
CA ALA A 37 -23.61 3.26 -4.33
C ALA A 37 -24.26 2.93 -5.69
N PHE A 38 -23.51 3.09 -6.78
CA PHE A 38 -24.00 2.83 -8.14
C PHE A 38 -24.37 1.35 -8.34
N ASN A 39 -23.49 0.44 -7.91
CA ASN A 39 -23.69 -1.00 -8.07
C ASN A 39 -24.56 -1.62 -6.96
N LYS A 40 -25.03 -0.82 -5.99
CA LYS A 40 -25.82 -1.27 -4.82
C LYS A 40 -25.11 -2.39 -4.04
N ILE A 41 -23.79 -2.30 -3.93
CA ILE A 41 -22.96 -3.27 -3.22
C ILE A 41 -22.90 -2.87 -1.75
N SER A 42 -23.17 -3.82 -0.86
CA SER A 42 -22.95 -3.63 0.56
C SER A 42 -21.44 -3.58 0.83
N VAL A 43 -20.99 -2.50 1.46
CA VAL A 43 -19.59 -2.28 1.78
C VAL A 43 -19.39 -2.00 3.26
N THR A 44 -18.22 -2.34 3.76
CA THR A 44 -17.79 -2.08 5.14
C THR A 44 -16.60 -1.13 5.12
N PRO A 45 -16.59 -0.07 5.96
CA PRO A 45 -15.44 0.81 6.07
C PRO A 45 -14.27 0.08 6.75
N TYR A 46 -13.07 0.31 6.24
CA TYR A 46 -11.83 -0.25 6.79
C TYR A 46 -10.74 0.82 6.86
N ASN A 47 -9.85 0.70 7.85
CA ASN A 47 -8.72 1.62 8.02
C ASN A 47 -7.63 1.33 6.98
N ALA A 48 -7.40 2.28 6.07
CA ALA A 48 -6.47 2.14 4.95
C ALA A 48 -5.02 1.87 5.41
N LEU A 49 -4.56 2.59 6.43
CA LEU A 49 -3.22 2.41 6.99
C LEU A 49 -3.03 1.01 7.57
N LYS A 50 -4.00 0.53 8.36
CA LYS A 50 -3.95 -0.79 8.96
C LYS A 50 -3.97 -1.89 7.91
N PHE A 51 -4.75 -1.71 6.85
CA PHE A 51 -4.78 -2.63 5.71
C PHE A 51 -3.40 -2.75 5.06
N ILE A 52 -2.77 -1.62 4.71
CA ILE A 52 -1.42 -1.60 4.12
C ILE A 52 -0.39 -2.26 5.04
N GLN A 53 -0.41 -1.92 6.34
CA GLN A 53 0.50 -2.52 7.31
C GLN A 53 0.38 -4.05 7.37
N GLN A 54 -0.85 -4.59 7.31
CA GLN A 54 -1.08 -6.02 7.29
C GLN A 54 -0.52 -6.68 6.03
N GLN A 55 -0.72 -6.07 4.85
CA GLN A 55 -0.21 -6.60 3.58
C GLN A 55 1.33 -6.71 3.59
N PHE A 56 2.02 -5.69 4.09
CA PHE A 56 3.47 -5.71 4.23
C PHE A 56 3.95 -6.70 5.30
N ALA A 57 3.26 -6.78 6.45
CA ALA A 57 3.58 -7.75 7.50
C ALA A 57 3.45 -9.21 7.02
N MET A 58 2.47 -9.51 6.15
CA MET A 58 2.34 -10.83 5.51
C MET A 58 3.55 -11.19 4.63
N LEU A 59 4.30 -10.20 4.15
CA LEU A 59 5.56 -10.41 3.42
C LEU A 59 6.79 -10.45 4.34
N GLY A 60 6.59 -10.46 5.67
CA GLY A 60 7.68 -10.50 6.65
C GLY A 60 8.33 -9.14 6.89
N PHE A 61 7.75 -8.04 6.40
CA PHE A 61 8.27 -6.70 6.63
C PHE A 61 7.24 -5.80 7.28
N ASP A 62 7.43 -5.53 8.57
CA ASP A 62 6.49 -4.73 9.32
C ASP A 62 6.74 -3.23 9.12
N VAL A 63 5.98 -2.62 8.20
CA VAL A 63 6.03 -1.17 7.94
C VAL A 63 5.35 -0.33 9.03
N SER A 64 4.69 -0.93 10.02
CA SER A 64 4.17 -0.18 11.17
C SER A 64 5.30 0.31 12.08
N LYS A 65 6.43 -0.40 12.09
CA LYS A 65 7.64 -0.02 12.83
C LYS A 65 8.37 1.12 12.13
N LYS A 66 8.59 2.22 12.87
CA LYS A 66 9.31 3.40 12.36
C LYS A 66 10.71 3.05 11.87
N GLU A 67 11.44 2.17 12.55
CA GLU A 67 12.79 1.78 12.15
C GLU A 67 12.82 1.15 10.75
N ASN A 68 11.83 0.31 10.43
CA ASN A 68 11.76 -0.40 9.16
C ASN A 68 11.53 0.58 8.02
N ARG A 69 10.64 1.57 8.23
CA ARG A 69 10.42 2.65 7.26
C ARG A 69 11.70 3.46 7.00
N ILE A 70 12.44 3.82 8.06
CA ILE A 70 13.70 4.56 7.92
C ILE A 70 14.74 3.74 7.13
N LYS A 71 14.90 2.46 7.47
CA LYS A 71 15.81 1.55 6.76
C LYS A 71 15.46 1.44 5.27
N MET A 72 14.16 1.35 4.95
CA MET A 72 13.69 1.27 3.57
C MET A 72 13.95 2.57 2.80
N ILE A 73 13.68 3.73 3.39
CA ILE A 73 13.96 5.03 2.77
C ILE A 73 15.46 5.14 2.45
N ALA A 74 16.33 4.87 3.43
CA ALA A 74 17.77 4.96 3.24
C ALA A 74 18.28 4.02 2.13
N LEU A 75 17.72 2.80 2.03
CA LEU A 75 18.05 1.88 0.94
C LEU A 75 17.62 2.41 -0.44
N LEU A 76 16.42 2.96 -0.55
CA LEU A 76 15.91 3.51 -1.82
C LEU A 76 16.75 4.72 -2.26
N GLU A 77 17.06 5.63 -1.34
CA GLU A 77 17.93 6.79 -1.61
C GLU A 77 19.33 6.37 -2.09
N GLU A 78 19.90 5.31 -1.49
CA GLU A 78 21.18 4.74 -1.90
C GLU A 78 21.12 4.16 -3.31
N LEU A 79 20.08 3.37 -3.62
CA LEU A 79 19.89 2.78 -4.94
C LEU A 79 19.72 3.85 -6.02
N ASP A 80 18.93 4.88 -5.75
CA ASP A 80 18.74 6.02 -6.65
C ASP A 80 20.06 6.74 -6.90
N ARG A 81 20.86 7.00 -5.84
CA ARG A 81 22.19 7.60 -5.98
C ARG A 81 23.10 6.76 -6.87
N LEU A 82 23.15 5.45 -6.67
CA LEU A 82 23.97 4.53 -7.47
C LEU A 82 23.50 4.47 -8.93
N SER A 83 22.19 4.53 -9.17
CA SER A 83 21.62 4.51 -10.53
C SER A 83 22.01 5.75 -11.33
N ILE A 84 22.03 6.93 -10.70
CA ILE A 84 22.44 8.19 -11.31
C ILE A 84 23.96 8.21 -11.54
N GLN A 85 24.73 7.58 -10.65
CA GLN A 85 26.19 7.60 -10.71
C GLN A 85 26.80 6.91 -11.93
N ARG A 86 26.01 6.30 -12.84
CA ARG A 86 26.46 5.60 -14.06
C ARG A 86 27.80 4.93 -13.78
N LEU A 87 27.76 3.89 -12.95
CA LEU A 87 28.96 3.14 -12.63
C LEU A 87 29.54 2.60 -13.95
N ASN A 88 30.59 3.27 -14.44
CA ASN A 88 31.34 2.88 -15.62
C ASN A 88 32.16 1.63 -15.25
N PHE A 89 31.52 0.48 -15.30
CA PHE A 89 32.17 -0.83 -15.25
C PHE A 89 32.28 -1.39 -16.66
#